data_AF-A0A531JC78-F1
#
_entry.id   AF-A0A531JC78-F1
#
_cell.length_a   1.000
_cell.length_b   1.000
_cell.length_c   1.000
_cell.angle_alpha   90.00
_cell.angle_beta   90.00
_cell.angle_gamma   90.00
#
_symmetry.space_group_name_H-M   'P 1'
#
loop_
_entity.id
_entity.type
_entity.pdbx_description
1 polymer ?
#
loop_
_entity_poly.entity_id
_entity_poly.type
_entity_poly.pdbx_seq_one_letter_code
_entity_poly.pdbx_strand_id
1 'polypeptide(L)'
;IEMDLLYWSRHFRNMPGEGDLPVRQFMQAVAATGYDGYLSLEIFNDQFRGGSAKAISVDGRRSLVWLMDQVRREEPALEMAIPPMP
;
A
#
# COMPACT_ATOMS: atom_id res chain seq x y z
N ILE A 1 -10.75 22.74 11.44
CA ILE A 1 -11.42 22.05 10.31
C ILE A 1 -12.00 20.77 10.89
N GLU A 2 -13.25 20.46 10.60
CA GLU A 2 -13.88 19.21 11.04
C GLU A 2 -13.29 18.06 10.21
N MET A 3 -12.70 17.07 10.86
CA MET A 3 -12.00 15.96 10.19
C MET A 3 -13.01 14.85 9.85
N ASP A 4 -13.91 15.13 8.92
CA ASP A 4 -14.82 14.11 8.40
C ASP A 4 -14.07 13.10 7.49
N LEU A 5 -14.69 11.96 7.20
CA LEU A 5 -14.08 10.91 6.40
C LEU A 5 -13.73 11.37 4.97
N LEU A 6 -14.52 12.28 4.39
CA LEU A 6 -14.34 12.74 3.03
C LEU A 6 -13.13 13.67 2.93
N TYR A 7 -13.02 14.61 3.86
CA TYR A 7 -11.89 15.50 4.01
C TYR A 7 -10.63 14.70 4.31
N TRP A 8 -10.68 13.76 5.24
CA TRP A 8 -9.54 12.91 5.56
C TRP A 8 -9.04 12.12 4.34
N SER A 9 -9.97 11.48 3.60
CA SER A 9 -9.65 10.71 2.39
C SER A 9 -9.12 11.56 1.22
N ARG A 10 -9.38 12.87 1.17
CA ARG A 10 -8.95 13.74 0.05
C ARG A 10 -7.56 14.33 0.22
N HIS A 11 -7.10 14.39 1.46
CA HIS A 11 -5.92 15.18 1.81
C HIS A 11 -4.81 14.34 2.48
N PHE A 12 -5.13 13.18 3.07
CA PHE A 12 -4.21 12.48 3.98
C PHE A 12 -4.08 10.98 3.73
N ARG A 13 -4.33 10.49 2.50
CA ARG A 13 -3.97 9.10 2.18
C ARG A 13 -2.44 8.96 2.15
N ASN A 14 -1.91 7.87 2.70
CA ASN A 14 -0.48 7.60 2.71
C ASN A 14 -0.16 6.32 1.92
N MET A 15 1.12 6.07 1.65
CA MET A 15 1.54 4.77 1.11
C MET A 15 1.35 3.67 2.17
N PRO A 16 1.20 2.40 1.77
CA PRO A 16 1.28 1.28 2.70
C PRO A 16 2.52 1.35 3.60
N GLY A 17 2.30 1.25 4.92
CA GLY A 17 3.37 1.34 5.93
C GLY A 17 3.62 2.73 6.50
N GLU A 18 3.06 3.80 5.91
CA GLU A 18 3.23 5.19 6.37
C GLU A 18 2.03 5.72 7.18
N GLY A 19 1.03 4.89 7.46
CA GLY A 19 -0.15 5.27 8.24
C GLY A 19 -0.61 4.14 9.17
N ASP A 20 -1.67 4.40 9.91
CA ASP A 20 -2.10 3.53 11.03
C ASP A 20 -3.19 2.51 10.66
N LEU A 21 -3.65 2.50 9.40
CA LEU A 21 -4.64 1.52 8.96
C LEU A 21 -4.00 0.12 8.81
N PRO A 22 -4.73 -0.96 9.15
CA PRO A 22 -4.23 -2.33 9.09
C PRO A 22 -4.20 -2.89 7.66
N VAL A 23 -3.51 -2.20 6.75
CA VAL A 23 -3.43 -2.54 5.31
C VAL A 23 -2.75 -3.90 5.09
N ARG A 24 -1.80 -4.27 5.95
CA ARG A 24 -1.16 -5.60 5.92
C ARG A 24 -2.17 -6.71 6.18
N GLN A 25 -2.97 -6.60 7.23
CA GLN A 25 -3.99 -7.60 7.57
C GLN A 25 -5.07 -7.69 6.50
N PHE A 26 -5.46 -6.56 5.92
CA PHE A 26 -6.32 -6.54 4.75
C PHE A 26 -5.72 -7.35 3.59
N MET A 27 -4.44 -7.13 3.26
CA MET A 27 -3.78 -7.86 2.19
C MET A 27 -3.53 -9.34 2.50
N GLN A 28 -3.34 -9.73 3.76
CA GLN A 28 -3.32 -11.15 4.16
C GLN A 28 -4.65 -11.84 3.85
N ALA A 29 -5.78 -11.18 4.18
CA ALA A 29 -7.09 -11.72 3.88
C ALA A 29 -7.34 -11.86 2.37
N VAL A 30 -6.90 -10.88 1.58
CA VAL A 30 -6.96 -10.94 0.11
C VAL A 30 -6.08 -12.06 -0.44
N ALA A 31 -4.84 -12.19 0.05
CA ALA A 31 -3.93 -13.25 -0.37
C ALA A 31 -4.48 -14.65 -0.03
N ALA A 32 -5.14 -14.81 1.12
CA ALA A 32 -5.76 -16.05 1.54
C ALA A 32 -6.90 -16.52 0.62
N THR A 33 -7.47 -15.64 -0.22
CA THR A 33 -8.42 -16.05 -1.25
C THR A 33 -7.75 -16.68 -2.47
N GLY A 34 -6.42 -16.75 -2.51
CA GLY A 34 -5.65 -17.16 -3.68
C GLY A 34 -5.54 -16.09 -4.76
N TYR A 35 -5.75 -14.81 -4.42
CA TYR A 35 -5.62 -13.71 -5.39
C TYR A 35 -4.16 -13.49 -5.79
N ASP A 36 -3.88 -13.56 -7.09
CA ASP A 36 -2.54 -13.39 -7.69
C ASP A 36 -2.47 -12.26 -8.74
N GLY A 37 -3.51 -11.41 -8.79
CA GLY A 37 -3.65 -10.35 -9.78
C GLY A 37 -2.88 -9.06 -9.47
N TYR A 38 -3.24 -8.00 -10.20
CA TYR A 38 -2.59 -6.69 -10.09
C TYR A 38 -2.98 -5.92 -8.82
N LEU A 39 -1.96 -5.40 -8.13
CA LEU A 39 -2.13 -4.42 -7.06
C LEU A 39 -1.87 -3.01 -7.57
N SER A 40 -2.72 -2.07 -7.15
CA SER A 40 -2.65 -0.67 -7.54
C SER A 40 -2.67 0.24 -6.30
N LEU A 41 -2.19 1.47 -6.47
CA LEU A 41 -2.24 2.52 -5.45
C LEU A 41 -3.09 3.69 -5.95
N GLU A 42 -4.06 4.10 -5.13
CA GLU A 42 -4.85 5.32 -5.35
C GLU A 42 -4.73 6.26 -4.16
N ILE A 43 -3.85 7.26 -4.29
CA ILE A 43 -3.48 8.15 -3.20
C ILE A 43 -3.78 9.61 -3.56
N PHE A 44 -4.66 10.22 -2.77
CA PHE A 44 -4.91 11.65 -2.75
C PHE A 44 -4.25 12.24 -1.50
N ASN A 45 -3.11 12.90 -1.72
CA ASN A 45 -2.35 13.56 -0.66
C ASN A 45 -1.77 14.87 -1.19
N ASP A 46 -2.00 15.96 -0.48
CA ASP A 46 -1.59 17.29 -0.94
C ASP A 46 -0.06 17.44 -1.00
N GLN A 47 0.67 16.76 -0.11
CA GLN A 47 2.14 16.73 -0.13
C GLN A 47 2.64 16.00 -1.37
N PHE A 48 2.02 14.88 -1.73
CA PHE A 48 2.40 14.13 -2.93
C PHE A 48 2.07 14.91 -4.21
N ARG A 49 0.97 15.66 -4.25
CA ARG A 49 0.64 16.52 -5.41
C ARG A 49 1.69 17.59 -5.67
N GLY A 50 2.35 18.11 -4.63
CA GLY A 50 3.42 19.09 -4.75
C GLY A 50 4.81 18.49 -5.03
N GLY A 51 4.96 17.17 -4.96
CA GLY A 51 6.25 16.48 -5.06
C GLY A 51 6.64 16.03 -6.47
N SER A 52 7.82 15.42 -6.59
CA SER A 52 8.30 14.84 -7.84
C SER A 52 7.54 13.57 -8.20
N ALA A 53 6.82 13.59 -9.33
CA ALA A 53 6.05 12.44 -9.82
C ALA A 53 6.91 11.16 -9.99
N LYS A 54 8.18 11.31 -10.39
CA LYS A 54 9.10 10.18 -10.53
C LYS A 54 9.51 9.62 -9.16
N ALA A 55 9.84 10.48 -8.20
CA ALA A 55 10.21 10.02 -6.86
C ALA A 55 9.03 9.31 -6.19
N ILE A 56 7.84 9.92 -6.23
CA ILE A 56 6.61 9.38 -5.65
C ILE A 56 6.22 8.04 -6.29
N SER A 57 6.35 7.89 -7.61
CA SER A 57 6.04 6.60 -8.26
C SER A 57 7.04 5.50 -7.90
N VAL A 58 8.32 5.84 -7.72
CA VAL A 58 9.33 4.89 -7.22
C VAL A 58 9.01 4.48 -5.78
N ASP A 59 8.69 5.44 -4.91
CA ASP A 59 8.38 5.15 -3.50
C ASP A 59 7.06 4.40 -3.35
N GLY A 60 6.05 4.72 -4.17
CA GLY A 60 4.83 3.94 -4.26
C GLY A 60 5.09 2.49 -4.66
N ARG A 61 5.89 2.26 -5.69
CA ARG A 61 6.29 0.89 -6.06
C ARG A 61 7.02 0.18 -4.92
N ARG A 62 7.94 0.86 -4.23
CA ARG A 62 8.65 0.28 -3.06
C ARG A 62 7.69 -0.09 -1.94
N SER A 63 6.70 0.75 -1.65
CA SER A 63 5.70 0.47 -0.61
C SER A 63 4.87 -0.77 -0.90
N LEU A 64 4.52 -1.04 -2.17
CA LEU A 64 3.83 -2.26 -2.58
C LEU A 64 4.71 -3.49 -2.41
N VAL A 65 5.97 -3.44 -2.87
CA VAL A 65 6.90 -4.58 -2.70
C VAL A 65 7.13 -4.85 -1.22
N TRP A 66 7.31 -3.79 -0.40
CA TRP A 66 7.44 -3.91 1.04
C TRP A 66 6.21 -4.55 1.68
N LEU A 67 5.01 -4.06 1.37
CA LEU A 67 3.75 -4.58 1.90
C LEU A 67 3.61 -6.09 1.62
N MET A 68 3.87 -6.48 0.38
CA MET A 68 3.75 -7.88 -0.02
C MET A 68 4.84 -8.76 0.58
N ASP A 69 6.07 -8.26 0.73
CA ASP A 69 7.12 -8.95 1.48
C ASP A 69 6.72 -9.20 2.95
N GLN A 70 6.06 -8.24 3.60
CA GLN A 70 5.53 -8.44 4.95
C GLN A 70 4.46 -9.54 4.98
N VAL A 71 3.51 -9.52 4.04
CA VAL A 71 2.47 -10.56 3.93
C VAL A 71 3.10 -11.94 3.75
N ARG A 72 4.08 -12.08 2.85
CA ARG A 72 4.78 -13.34 2.58
C ARG A 72 5.51 -13.90 3.80
N ARG A 73 6.12 -13.04 4.62
CA ARG A 73 6.86 -13.46 5.82
C ARG A 73 5.95 -14.02 6.91
N GLU A 74 4.75 -13.45 7.04
CA GLU A 74 3.77 -13.89 8.02
C GLU A 74 2.96 -15.10 7.54
N GLU A 75 2.76 -15.23 6.22
CA GLU A 75 1.99 -16.29 5.58
C GLU A 75 2.84 -17.07 4.55
N PRO A 76 3.89 -17.80 4.98
CA PRO A 76 4.82 -18.46 4.05
C PRO A 76 4.18 -19.59 3.23
N ALA A 77 2.99 -20.06 3.63
CA ALA A 77 2.23 -21.08 2.91
C ALA A 77 1.41 -20.52 1.73
N LEU A 78 1.23 -19.19 1.63
CA LEU A 78 0.54 -18.57 0.51
C LEU A 78 1.49 -18.47 -0.69
N GLU A 79 1.15 -19.17 -1.77
CA GLU A 79 1.88 -19.04 -3.04
C GLU A 79 1.57 -17.68 -3.68
N MET A 80 2.44 -16.70 -3.43
CA MET A 80 2.34 -15.37 -4.04
C MET A 80 3.57 -15.05 -4.87
N ALA A 81 3.36 -14.66 -6.13
CA ALA A 81 4.42 -14.18 -7.02
C ALA A 81 4.82 -12.74 -6.66
N ILE A 82 5.65 -12.58 -5.63
CA ILE A 82 6.12 -11.27 -5.16
C ILE A 82 7.58 -11.07 -5.60
N PRO A 83 7.91 -9.96 -6.30
CA PRO A 83 9.29 -9.64 -6.61
C PRO A 83 10.14 -9.57 -5.33
N PRO A 84 11.40 -10.02 -5.33
CA PRO A 84 12.24 -9.90 -4.15
C PRO A 84 12.42 -8.43 -3.78
N MET A 85 12.39 -8.14 -2.48
CA MET A 85 12.83 -6.84 -1.97
C MET A 85 14.29 -6.61 -2.38
N PRO A 86 14.63 -5.45 -2.96
CA PRO A 86 16.01 -5.09 -3.26
C PRO A 86 16.85 -4.88 -1.99
#